data_AF-A0A7Y8L1J3-F1
#
_entry.id   AF-A0A7Y8L1J3-F1
#
_cell.length_a   1.000
_cell.length_b   1.000
_cell.length_c   1.000
_cell.angle_alpha   90.00
_cell.angle_beta   90.00
_cell.angle_gamma   90.00
#
_symmetry.space_group_name_H-M   'P 1'
#
loop_
_entity.id
_entity.type
_entity.pdbx_description
1 polymer ?
#
loop_
_entity_poly.entity_id
_entity_poly.type
_entity_poly.pdbx_seq_one_letter_code
_entity_poly.pdbx_strand_id
1 'polypeptide(L)'
;MEISALDKSNYLKGLLITARKDKQLSQSEKEIIRSIATKLGFASDFYEDVLRNLMANKYISEEPIIFSDIKVAESFIADALKLVYTDEAYSSEEILWLKKTASENHLDENWFNSLKEELSGQKKSA
;
A
#
# COMPACT_ATOMS: atom_id res chain seq x y z
N MET A 1 -3.60 -6.15 17.63
CA MET A 1 -2.37 -5.40 17.34
C MET A 1 -2.68 -3.94 17.63
N GLU A 2 -1.92 -3.28 18.48
CA GLU A 2 -2.04 -1.83 18.64
C GLU A 2 -1.03 -1.17 17.68
N ILE A 3 -1.55 -0.50 16.66
CA ILE A 3 -0.72 0.26 15.71
C ILE A 3 -0.56 1.67 16.25
N SER A 4 0.68 2.15 16.33
CA SER A 4 0.97 3.52 16.77
C SER A 4 0.34 4.56 15.83
N ALA A 5 0.08 5.78 16.32
CA ALA A 5 -0.44 6.86 15.47
C ALA A 5 0.51 7.18 14.29
N LEU A 6 1.82 7.06 14.52
CA LEU A 6 2.84 7.22 13.49
C LEU A 6 2.74 6.12 12.44
N ASP A 7 2.65 4.86 12.86
CA ASP A 7 2.53 3.73 11.94
C ASP A 7 1.23 3.77 11.16
N LYS A 8 0.11 4.18 11.75
CA LYS A 8 -1.15 4.40 11.02
C LYS A 8 -0.98 5.42 9.90
N SER A 9 -0.29 6.52 10.20
CA SER A 9 -0.02 7.60 9.22
C SER A 9 0.92 7.10 8.11
N ASN A 10 1.97 6.38 8.49
CA ASN A 10 2.91 5.74 7.57
C ASN A 10 2.24 4.68 6.69
N TYR A 11 1.29 3.93 7.24
CA TYR A 11 0.54 2.90 6.52
C TYR A 11 -0.30 3.54 5.42
N LEU A 12 -1.11 4.55 5.77
CA LEU A 12 -1.92 5.26 4.78
C LEU A 12 -1.02 5.95 3.73
N LYS A 13 0.07 6.60 4.16
CA LYS A 13 1.04 7.21 3.25
C LYS A 13 1.63 6.18 2.27
N GLY A 14 1.99 4.99 2.74
CA GLY A 14 2.54 3.93 1.91
C GLY A 14 1.55 3.44 0.85
N LEU A 15 0.27 3.29 1.20
CA LEU A 15 -0.77 2.94 0.23
C LEU A 15 -0.94 4.01 -0.84
N LEU A 16 -0.91 5.28 -0.44
CA LEU A 16 -1.01 6.43 -1.35
C LEU A 16 0.20 6.55 -2.27
N ILE A 17 1.41 6.22 -1.78
CA ILE A 17 2.62 6.14 -2.63
C ILE A 17 2.51 4.99 -3.62
N THR A 18 1.98 3.85 -3.19
CA THR A 18 1.78 2.68 -4.07
C THR A 18 0.81 3.05 -5.20
N ALA A 19 -0.40 3.52 -4.85
CA ALA A 19 -1.48 3.83 -5.79
C ALA A 19 -1.25 5.06 -6.70
N ARG A 20 -0.12 5.77 -6.56
CA ARG A 20 0.23 6.89 -7.46
C ARG A 20 1.33 6.53 -8.46
N LYS A 21 2.02 5.40 -8.28
CA LYS A 21 3.18 4.99 -9.09
C LYS A 21 2.78 4.67 -10.53
N ASP A 22 1.62 4.06 -10.73
CA ASP A 22 1.04 3.75 -12.03
C ASP A 22 0.44 4.99 -12.75
N LYS A 23 0.43 6.13 -12.06
CA LYS A 23 -0.14 7.41 -12.46
C LYS A 23 -1.65 7.38 -12.74
N GLN A 24 -2.38 6.38 -12.26
CA GLN A 24 -3.82 6.22 -12.48
C GLN A 24 -4.52 5.64 -11.26
N LEU A 25 -5.09 6.51 -10.42
CA LEU A 25 -5.87 6.04 -9.26
C LEU A 25 -7.27 5.54 -9.66
N SER A 26 -7.45 4.23 -9.72
CA SER A 26 -8.70 3.57 -10.11
C SER A 26 -9.78 3.65 -9.02
N GLN A 27 -11.01 3.26 -9.36
CA GLN A 27 -12.10 3.23 -8.38
C GLN A 27 -11.91 2.10 -7.36
N SER A 28 -11.39 0.96 -7.79
CA SER A 28 -11.13 -0.21 -6.94
C SER A 28 -10.05 0.09 -5.90
N GLU A 29 -8.97 0.76 -6.30
CA GLU A 29 -7.90 1.18 -5.38
C GLU A 29 -8.41 2.16 -4.33
N LYS A 30 -9.23 3.15 -4.75
CA LYS A 30 -9.87 4.08 -3.81
C LYS A 30 -10.68 3.35 -2.76
N GLU A 31 -11.44 2.32 -3.14
CA GLU A 31 -12.25 1.53 -2.21
C GLU A 31 -11.39 0.77 -1.20
N ILE A 32 -10.27 0.20 -1.64
CA ILE A 32 -9.31 -0.47 -0.74
C ILE A 32 -8.70 0.54 0.23
N ILE A 33 -8.22 1.70 -0.27
CA ILE A 33 -7.64 2.74 0.57
C ILE A 33 -8.66 3.25 1.59
N ARG A 34 -9.91 3.51 1.18
CA ARG A 34 -11.01 3.93 2.08
C ARG A 34 -11.26 2.91 3.19
N SER A 35 -11.34 1.63 2.82
CA SER A 35 -11.56 0.53 3.75
C SER A 35 -10.46 0.45 4.80
N ILE A 36 -9.20 0.57 4.37
CA ILE A 36 -8.04 0.52 5.27
C ILE A 36 -7.96 1.79 6.12
N ALA A 37 -8.12 2.98 5.53
CA ALA A 37 -8.09 4.26 6.26
C ALA A 37 -9.13 4.30 7.38
N THR A 38 -10.35 3.80 7.10
CA THR A 38 -11.42 3.68 8.09
C THR A 38 -11.02 2.73 9.23
N LYS A 39 -10.44 1.56 8.92
CA LYS A 39 -9.96 0.59 9.93
C LYS A 39 -8.82 1.15 10.80
N LEU A 40 -7.96 2.00 10.23
CA LEU A 40 -6.89 2.67 10.97
C LEU A 40 -7.44 3.81 11.86
N GLY A 41 -8.68 4.25 11.63
CA GLY A 41 -9.37 5.27 12.42
C GLY A 41 -9.23 6.69 11.87
N PHE A 42 -8.92 6.85 10.58
CA PHE A 42 -8.92 8.15 9.93
C PHE A 42 -10.34 8.63 9.65
N ALA A 43 -10.55 9.94 9.77
CA ALA A 43 -11.81 10.57 9.42
C ALA A 43 -12.03 10.54 7.90
N SER A 44 -13.30 10.42 7.50
CA SER A 44 -13.67 10.22 6.09
C SER A 44 -13.45 11.44 5.22
N ASP A 45 -13.73 12.62 5.75
CA ASP A 45 -13.38 13.90 5.12
C ASP A 45 -11.87 14.02 4.83
N PHE A 46 -11.02 13.56 5.75
CA PHE A 46 -9.57 13.59 5.58
C PHE A 46 -9.10 12.70 4.44
N TYR A 47 -9.41 11.39 4.45
CA TYR A 47 -8.88 10.50 3.42
C TYR A 47 -9.54 10.75 2.04
N GLU A 48 -10.77 11.24 1.97
CA GLU A 48 -11.38 11.64 0.70
C GLU A 48 -10.68 12.85 0.09
N ASP A 49 -10.30 13.85 0.89
CA ASP A 49 -9.52 15.00 0.40
C ASP A 49 -8.15 14.57 -0.10
N VAL A 50 -7.47 13.69 0.65
CA VAL A 50 -6.17 13.14 0.24
C VAL A 50 -6.26 12.37 -1.08
N LEU A 51 -7.28 11.52 -1.27
CA LEU A 51 -7.49 10.78 -2.51
C LEU A 51 -7.78 11.71 -3.70
N ARG A 52 -8.57 12.77 -3.51
CA ARG A 52 -8.87 13.77 -4.55
C ARG A 52 -7.62 14.53 -4.99
N ASN A 53 -6.74 14.84 -4.05
CA ASN A 53 -5.55 15.65 -4.29
C ASN A 53 -4.28 14.82 -4.54
N LEU A 54 -4.34 13.48 -4.45
CA LEU A 54 -3.18 12.58 -4.48
C LEU A 54 -2.25 12.83 -5.68
N MET A 55 -2.83 12.89 -6.88
CA MET A 55 -2.10 13.06 -8.13
C MET A 55 -1.51 14.47 -8.30
N ALA A 56 -2.13 15.47 -7.70
CA ALA A 56 -1.64 16.86 -7.73
C ALA A 56 -0.59 17.14 -6.64
N ASN A 57 -0.51 16.27 -5.62
CA ASN A 57 0.35 16.48 -4.48
C ASN A 57 1.82 16.13 -4.81
N LYS A 58 2.65 17.16 -4.95
CA LYS A 58 4.09 17.06 -5.23
C LYS A 58 4.95 16.87 -3.97
N TYR A 59 4.35 16.93 -2.78
CA TYR A 59 5.06 16.88 -1.51
C TYR A 59 5.09 15.48 -0.87
N ILE A 60 4.49 14.49 -1.52
CA ILE A 60 4.56 13.10 -1.06
C ILE A 60 5.95 12.57 -1.44
N SER A 61 6.83 12.45 -0.44
CA SER A 61 8.08 11.70 -0.58
C SER A 61 7.78 10.25 -0.91
N GLU A 62 8.45 9.71 -1.92
CA GLU A 62 8.35 8.32 -2.38
C GLU A 62 9.42 7.42 -1.73
N GLU A 63 10.02 7.87 -0.64
CA GLU A 63 10.95 7.05 0.15
C GLU A 63 10.23 5.83 0.76
N PRO A 64 10.93 4.69 0.89
CA PRO A 64 10.40 3.52 1.58
C PRO A 64 9.92 3.86 2.99
N ILE A 65 8.77 3.32 3.36
CA ILE A 65 8.19 3.54 4.69
C ILE A 65 8.80 2.54 5.67
N ILE A 66 9.38 3.03 6.75
CA ILE A 66 9.87 2.19 7.85
C ILE A 66 8.81 2.22 8.98
N PHE A 67 8.38 1.04 9.39
CA PHE A 67 7.42 0.86 10.48
C PHE A 67 8.14 0.55 11.79
N SER A 68 7.49 0.85 12.91
CA SER A 68 8.07 0.55 14.22
C SER A 68 7.97 -0.93 14.61
N ASP A 69 7.05 -1.67 14.00
CA ASP A 69 6.81 -3.10 14.25
C ASP A 69 6.80 -3.86 12.91
N ILE A 70 7.58 -4.94 12.85
CA ILE A 70 7.68 -5.82 11.69
C ILE A 70 6.31 -6.38 11.26
N LYS A 71 5.41 -6.65 12.20
CA LYS A 71 4.06 -7.16 11.89
C LYS A 71 3.19 -6.12 11.21
N VAL A 72 3.43 -4.84 11.48
CA VAL A 72 2.76 -3.74 10.76
C VAL A 72 3.31 -3.68 9.34
N ALA A 73 4.62 -3.81 9.16
CA ALA A 73 5.24 -3.87 7.84
C ALA A 73 4.72 -5.07 7.02
N GLU A 74 4.64 -6.27 7.60
CA GLU A 74 4.05 -7.46 6.95
C GLU A 74 2.60 -7.21 6.52
N SER A 75 1.78 -6.67 7.43
CA SER A 75 0.38 -6.36 7.15
C SER A 75 0.26 -5.31 6.04
N PHE A 76 1.11 -4.29 6.07
CA PHE A 76 1.19 -3.25 5.05
C PHE A 76 1.53 -3.82 3.67
N ILE A 77 2.58 -4.63 3.57
CA ILE A 77 3.00 -5.21 2.30
C ILE A 77 1.91 -6.12 1.72
N ALA A 78 1.24 -6.91 2.56
CA ALA A 78 0.15 -7.76 2.11
C ALA A 78 -1.04 -6.95 1.54
N ASP A 79 -1.46 -5.90 2.22
CA ASP A 79 -2.59 -5.07 1.75
C ASP A 79 -2.20 -4.19 0.55
N ALA A 80 -0.97 -3.71 0.49
CA ALA A 80 -0.47 -2.97 -0.67
C ALA A 80 -0.31 -3.86 -1.90
N LEU A 81 0.15 -5.12 -1.77
CA LEU A 81 0.17 -6.07 -2.89
C LEU A 81 -1.25 -6.39 -3.38
N LYS A 82 -2.23 -6.52 -2.47
CA LYS A 82 -3.65 -6.67 -2.88
C LYS A 82 -4.13 -5.46 -3.65
N LEU A 83 -3.77 -4.24 -3.22
CA LEU A 83 -4.10 -3.01 -3.92
C LEU A 83 -3.56 -3.05 -5.36
N VAL A 84 -2.26 -3.35 -5.51
CA VAL A 84 -1.60 -3.47 -6.83
C VAL A 84 -2.26 -4.53 -7.71
N TYR A 85 -2.56 -5.71 -7.16
CA TYR A 85 -3.15 -6.80 -7.95
C TYR A 85 -4.65 -6.67 -8.21
N THR A 86 -5.31 -5.66 -7.63
CA THR A 86 -6.74 -5.44 -7.85
C THR A 86 -6.99 -5.05 -9.31
N ASP A 87 -6.17 -4.16 -9.87
CA ASP A 87 -6.29 -3.76 -11.27
C ASP A 87 -5.50 -4.67 -12.22
N GLU A 88 -5.94 -4.75 -13.47
CA GLU A 88 -5.27 -5.57 -14.51
C GLU A 88 -3.97 -4.93 -15.03
N ALA A 89 -3.76 -3.64 -14.75
CA ALA A 89 -2.70 -2.83 -15.32
C ALA A 89 -1.67 -2.36 -14.27
N TYR A 90 -1.22 -3.23 -13.38
CA TYR A 90 -0.16 -2.87 -12.44
C TYR A 90 1.19 -2.68 -13.14
N SER A 91 1.96 -1.72 -12.62
CA SER A 91 3.29 -1.39 -13.08
C SER A 91 4.37 -2.18 -12.33
N SER A 92 5.52 -2.38 -12.97
CA SER A 92 6.71 -2.94 -12.29
C SER A 92 7.27 -1.99 -11.22
N GLU A 93 6.95 -0.69 -11.28
CA GLU A 93 7.43 0.33 -10.34
C GLU A 93 6.81 0.16 -8.95
N GLU A 94 5.53 -0.21 -8.86
CA GLU A 94 4.84 -0.48 -7.60
C GLU A 94 5.46 -1.67 -6.87
N ILE A 95 5.63 -2.78 -7.58
CA ILE A 95 6.22 -4.00 -7.03
C ILE A 95 7.67 -3.75 -6.60
N LEU A 96 8.44 -2.98 -7.38
CA LEU A 96 9.81 -2.62 -7.02
C LEU A 96 9.85 -1.77 -5.75
N TRP A 97 8.93 -0.81 -5.62
CA TRP A 97 8.82 0.03 -4.43
C TRP A 97 8.40 -0.77 -3.20
N LEU A 98 7.44 -1.70 -3.34
CA LEU A 98 7.03 -2.60 -2.27
C LEU A 98 8.15 -3.55 -1.85
N LYS A 99 8.91 -4.08 -2.81
CA LYS A 99 10.09 -4.91 -2.51
C LYS A 99 11.15 -4.12 -1.75
N LYS A 100 11.42 -2.88 -2.16
CA LYS A 100 12.36 -2.00 -1.43
C LYS A 100 11.85 -1.72 -0.01
N THR A 101 10.56 -1.42 0.13
CA THR A 101 9.93 -1.18 1.44
C THR A 101 10.00 -2.41 2.35
N ALA A 102 9.74 -3.60 1.82
CA ALA A 102 9.91 -4.85 2.56
C ALA A 102 11.36 -5.04 3.04
N SER A 103 12.34 -4.78 2.17
CA SER A 103 13.76 -4.88 2.49
C SER A 103 14.21 -3.90 3.59
N GLU A 104 13.75 -2.64 3.55
CA GLU A 104 14.08 -1.63 4.56
C GLU A 104 13.43 -1.92 5.93
N ASN A 105 12.37 -2.73 5.95
CA ASN A 105 11.75 -3.26 7.18
C ASN A 105 12.30 -4.64 7.58
N HIS A 106 13.38 -5.10 6.93
CA HIS A 106 14.02 -6.39 7.20
C HIS A 106 13.10 -7.61 7.03
N LEU A 107 12.12 -7.52 6.13
CA LEU A 107 11.29 -8.66 5.76
C LEU A 107 12.07 -9.61 4.84
N ASP A 108 11.83 -10.91 5.00
CA ASP A 108 12.48 -11.93 4.21
C ASP A 108 12.07 -11.83 2.72
N GLU A 109 13.06 -11.93 1.84
CA GLU A 109 12.83 -11.82 0.39
C GLU A 109 11.99 -13.00 -0.14
N ASN A 110 12.18 -14.21 0.40
CA ASN A 110 11.40 -15.36 -0.02
C ASN A 110 9.94 -15.25 0.44
N TRP A 111 9.70 -14.69 1.63
CA TRP A 111 8.36 -14.35 2.09
C TRP A 111 7.68 -13.37 1.14
N PHE A 112 8.37 -12.29 0.75
CA PHE A 112 7.84 -11.32 -0.20
C PHE A 112 7.49 -11.97 -1.55
N ASN A 113 8.41 -12.78 -2.10
CA ASN A 113 8.21 -13.46 -3.38
C ASN A 113 7.05 -14.47 -3.31
N SER A 114 6.95 -15.25 -2.22
CA SER A 114 5.87 -16.22 -2.03
C SER A 114 4.51 -15.53 -1.95
N LEU A 115 4.42 -14.45 -1.17
CA LEU A 115 3.19 -13.66 -1.02
C LEU A 115 2.78 -13.01 -2.35
N LYS A 116 3.77 -12.48 -3.09
CA LYS A 116 3.56 -11.92 -4.42
C LYS A 116 3.00 -12.96 -5.39
N GLU A 117 3.58 -14.15 -5.43
CA GLU A 117 3.11 -15.25 -6.28
C GLU A 117 1.68 -15.67 -5.90
N GLU A 118 1.40 -15.84 -4.61
CA GLU A 118 0.07 -16.19 -4.09
C GLU A 118 -1.00 -15.18 -4.54
N LEU A 119 -0.76 -13.89 -4.35
CA LEU A 119 -1.72 -12.84 -4.69
C LEU A 119 -1.86 -12.62 -6.20
N SER A 120 -0.79 -12.81 -6.98
CA SER A 120 -0.86 -12.75 -8.45
C SER A 120 -1.62 -13.95 -9.06
N GLY A 121 -1.54 -15.12 -8.41
CA GLY A 121 -2.18 -16.36 -8.85
C GLY A 121 -3.68 -16.42 -8.64
N GLN A 122 -4.22 -15.65 -7.68
CA GLN A 122 -5.66 -15.60 -7.38
C GLN A 122 -6.51 -15.06 -8.55
N LYS A 123 -5.92 -14.41 -9.56
CA LYS A 123 -6.62 -13.99 -10.80
C LYS A 123 -6.87 -15.13 -11.81
N LYS A 124 -6.31 -16.33 -11.64
CA LYS A 124 -6.42 -17.43 -12.63
C LYS A 124 -7.53 -18.47 -12.36
N SER A 125 -8.44 -18.25 -11.40
CA SER A 125 -9.47 -19.24 -11.05
C SER A 125 -10.90 -18.70 -10.93
N ALA A 126 -11.20 -17.58 -11.60
CA ALA A 126 -12.58 -17.10 -11.78
C ALA A 126 -13.02 -17.25 -13.24
#